data_AF-A0A1W9XFC5-F1
#
_entry.id   AF-A0A1W9XFC5-F1
#
_cell.length_a   1.000
_cell.length_b   1.000
_cell.length_c   1.000
_cell.angle_alpha   90.00
_cell.angle_beta   90.00
_cell.angle_gamma   90.00
#
_symmetry.space_group_name_H-M   'P 1'
#
loop_
_entity.id
_entity.type
_entity.pdbx_description
1 polymer ?
#
loop_
_entity_poly.entity_id
_entity_poly.type
_entity_poly.pdbx_seq_one_letter_code
_entity_poly.pdbx_strand_id
1 'polypeptide(L)'
;MNGWGGGGPELEAIVGNELDVTLMRMNDDNGVAMAEAIRLDIEGKGDAVPTIFSGDFVLVEKGICQKKLNQLKSKAFRYSH
;
A
#
# COMPACT_ATOMS: atom_id res chain seq x y z
N MET A 1 -12.74 14.99 -8.03
CA MET A 1 -12.04 13.98 -8.88
C MET A 1 -11.43 12.94 -7.94
N ASN A 2 -11.38 11.65 -8.29
CA ASN A 2 -10.86 10.58 -7.42
C ASN A 2 -9.57 9.93 -7.98
N GLY A 3 -8.65 9.55 -7.09
CA GLY A 3 -7.41 8.83 -7.42
C GLY A 3 -7.49 7.34 -7.07
N TRP A 4 -6.57 6.54 -7.64
CA TRP A 4 -6.53 5.08 -7.47
C TRP A 4 -5.08 4.59 -7.45
N GLY A 5 -4.57 4.29 -6.25
CA GLY A 5 -3.23 3.78 -6.01
C GLY A 5 -2.57 4.41 -4.80
N GLY A 6 -2.83 5.69 -4.54
CA GLY A 6 -2.25 6.47 -3.44
C GLY A 6 -0.74 6.64 -3.54
N GLY A 7 -0.22 6.78 -4.76
CA GLY A 7 1.19 7.10 -5.01
C GLY A 7 1.55 8.54 -4.62
N GLY A 8 2.85 8.85 -4.60
CA GLY A 8 3.38 10.17 -4.23
C GLY A 8 2.62 11.36 -4.85
N PRO A 9 2.44 11.41 -6.19
CA PRO A 9 1.73 12.49 -6.87
C PRO A 9 0.25 12.61 -6.45
N GLU A 10 -0.45 11.49 -6.20
CA GLU A 10 -1.84 11.54 -5.76
C GLU A 10 -1.96 12.07 -4.34
N LEU A 11 -1.02 11.72 -3.46
CA LEU A 11 -0.98 12.24 -2.09
C LEU A 11 -0.62 13.73 -2.06
N GLU A 12 0.23 14.20 -2.98
CA GLU A 12 0.51 15.62 -3.16
C GLU A 12 -0.73 16.38 -3.65
N ALA A 13 -1.51 15.81 -4.58
CA ALA A 13 -2.77 16.40 -5.06
C ALA A 13 -3.86 16.45 -3.97
N ILE A 14 -3.92 15.45 -3.07
CA ILE A 14 -4.81 15.47 -1.88
C ILE A 14 -4.42 16.64 -0.94
N VAL A 15 -3.12 16.82 -0.67
CA VAL A 15 -2.62 17.91 0.19
C VAL A 15 -2.79 19.27 -0.48
N GLY A 16 -2.62 19.34 -1.80
CA GLY A 16 -2.83 20.53 -2.64
C GLY A 16 -4.30 20.91 -2.84
N ASN A 17 -5.25 20.16 -2.26
CA ASN A 17 -6.70 20.34 -2.41
C ASN A 17 -7.24 20.15 -3.85
N GLU A 18 -6.43 19.57 -4.74
CA GLU A 18 -6.76 19.29 -6.15
C GLU A 18 -7.48 17.94 -6.33
N LEU A 19 -7.32 17.03 -5.36
CA LEU A 19 -7.98 15.73 -5.31
C LEU A 19 -8.79 15.58 -4.02
N ASP A 20 -10.02 15.09 -4.14
CA ASP A 20 -10.93 14.97 -3.00
C ASP A 20 -10.71 13.67 -2.22
N VAL A 21 -10.38 12.59 -2.93
CA VAL A 21 -10.22 11.25 -2.36
C VAL A 21 -9.32 10.38 -3.25
N THR A 22 -8.50 9.53 -2.63
CA THR A 22 -7.78 8.44 -3.30
C THR A 22 -7.83 7.16 -2.50
N LEU A 23 -7.81 6.04 -3.21
CA LEU A 23 -7.73 4.70 -2.65
C LEU A 23 -6.26 4.25 -2.65
N MET A 24 -5.61 4.34 -1.49
CA MET A 24 -4.18 4.07 -1.32
C MET A 24 -3.90 2.59 -1.09
N ARG A 25 -2.96 2.04 -1.88
CA ARG A 25 -2.49 0.66 -1.73
C ARG A 25 -1.35 0.60 -0.71
N MET A 26 -1.36 -0.39 0.17
CA MET A 26 -0.20 -0.71 1.01
C MET A 26 0.81 -1.55 0.19
N ASN A 27 1.52 -0.89 -0.74
CA ASN A 27 2.26 -1.55 -1.82
C ASN A 27 3.33 -2.56 -1.36
N ASP A 28 4.01 -2.30 -0.24
CA ASP A 28 5.10 -3.17 0.21
C ASP A 28 4.64 -4.53 0.76
N ASP A 29 3.38 -4.67 1.17
CA ASP A 29 2.88 -5.94 1.68
C ASP A 29 2.86 -7.02 0.57
N ASN A 30 2.75 -6.62 -0.70
CA ASN A 30 2.83 -7.55 -1.85
C ASN A 30 4.26 -8.07 -2.07
N GLY A 31 5.27 -7.21 -1.92
CA GLY A 31 6.68 -7.59 -2.04
C GLY A 31 7.10 -8.59 -0.96
N VAL A 32 6.66 -8.33 0.27
CA VAL A 32 6.86 -9.24 1.41
C VAL A 32 6.13 -10.57 1.18
N ALA A 33 4.87 -10.53 0.71
CA ALA A 33 4.11 -11.74 0.44
C ALA A 33 4.76 -12.63 -0.63
N MET A 34 5.35 -12.04 -1.68
CA MET A 34 6.09 -12.80 -2.70
C MET A 34 7.35 -13.46 -2.11
N ALA A 35 8.10 -12.75 -1.26
CA ALA A 35 9.30 -13.30 -0.63
C ALA A 35 8.97 -14.45 0.33
N GLU A 36 7.91 -14.32 1.14
CA GLU A 36 7.42 -15.38 2.02
C GLU A 36 6.89 -16.59 1.23
N ALA A 37 6.20 -16.37 0.11
CA ALA A 37 5.74 -17.44 -0.77
C ALA A 37 6.93 -18.26 -1.33
N ILE A 38 7.98 -17.60 -1.82
CA ILE A 38 9.20 -18.26 -2.31
C ILE A 38 9.88 -19.04 -1.17
N ARG A 39 9.95 -18.46 0.02
CA ARG A 39 10.53 -19.12 1.19
C ARG A 39 9.77 -20.39 1.56
N LEU A 40 8.44 -20.34 1.62
CA LEU A 40 7.59 -21.50 1.95
C LEU A 40 7.74 -22.60 0.91
N ASP A 41 7.88 -22.25 -0.37
CA ASP A 41 8.14 -23.21 -1.44
C ASP A 41 9.49 -23.92 -1.26
N ILE A 42 10.56 -23.16 -0.96
CA ILE A 42 11.90 -23.72 -0.66
C ILE A 42 11.89 -24.61 0.59
N GLU A 43 11.09 -24.28 1.61
CA GLU A 43 10.93 -25.08 2.83
C GLU A 43 10.05 -26.34 2.62
N GLY A 44 9.58 -26.61 1.39
CA GLY A 44 8.72 -27.75 1.08
C GLY A 44 7.28 -27.60 1.60
N LYS A 45 6.86 -26.37 1.91
CA LYS A 45 5.53 -26.00 2.40
C LYS A 45 4.72 -25.28 1.31
N GLY A 46 4.91 -25.62 0.05
CA GLY A 46 4.19 -25.02 -1.08
C GLY A 46 2.67 -25.06 -0.94
N ASP A 47 2.13 -26.12 -0.29
CA ASP A 47 0.69 -26.25 -0.02
C ASP A 47 0.15 -25.19 0.96
N ALA A 48 1.03 -24.53 1.73
CA ALA A 48 0.67 -23.43 2.62
C ALA A 48 0.72 -22.06 1.92
N VAL A 49 1.18 -21.99 0.67
CA VAL A 49 1.22 -20.76 -0.12
C VAL A 49 -0.19 -20.50 -0.69
N PRO A 50 -0.83 -19.37 -0.36
CA PRO A 50 -2.14 -19.06 -0.91
C PRO A 50 -2.03 -18.77 -2.40
N THR A 51 -2.98 -19.30 -3.20
CA THR A 51 -3.04 -19.07 -4.64
C THR A 51 -3.30 -17.60 -4.99
N ILE A 52 -3.94 -16.85 -4.08
CA ILE A 52 -4.29 -15.45 -4.27
C ILE A 52 -3.96 -14.69 -2.98
N PHE A 53 -3.22 -13.60 -3.11
CA PHE A 53 -2.99 -12.62 -2.05
C PHE A 53 -3.36 -11.23 -2.56
N SER A 54 -4.12 -10.48 -1.77
CA SER A 54 -4.43 -9.07 -2.01
C SER A 54 -4.05 -8.28 -0.77
N GLY A 55 -3.13 -7.33 -0.92
CA GLY A 55 -2.78 -6.41 0.15
C GLY A 55 -3.94 -5.48 0.53
N ASP A 56 -3.75 -4.78 1.66
CA ASP A 56 -4.74 -3.86 2.21
C ASP A 56 -4.83 -2.56 1.40
N PHE A 57 -6.04 -1.99 1.42
CA PHE A 57 -6.35 -0.67 0.88
C PHE A 57 -6.78 0.29 1.99
N VAL A 58 -6.41 1.56 1.87
CA VAL A 58 -6.83 2.61 2.81
C VAL A 58 -7.38 3.80 2.03
N LEU A 59 -8.54 4.30 2.44
CA LEU A 59 -9.11 5.52 1.90
C LEU A 59 -8.35 6.74 2.46
N VAL A 60 -7.91 7.62 1.57
CA VAL A 60 -7.27 8.89 1.91
C VAL A 60 -8.11 10.02 1.33
N GLU A 61 -8.60 10.89 2.20
CA GLU A 61 -9.48 12.00 1.83
C GLU A 61 -8.77 13.34 2.05
N LYS A 62 -9.23 14.35 1.33
CA LYS A 62 -8.87 15.74 1.55
C LYS A 62 -9.14 16.16 2.99
N GLY A 63 -8.19 16.90 3.58
CA GLY A 63 -8.26 17.27 5.00
C GLY A 63 -7.72 16.20 5.97
N ILE A 64 -7.15 15.10 5.46
CA ILE A 64 -6.41 14.14 6.29
C ILE A 64 -5.32 14.84 7.11
N CYS A 65 -5.20 14.46 8.38
CA CYS A 65 -4.15 14.98 9.24
C CYS A 65 -2.76 14.57 8.72
N GLN A 66 -1.82 15.52 8.62
CA GLN A 66 -0.45 15.29 8.14
C GLN A 66 0.26 14.16 8.90
N LYS A 67 0.02 14.03 10.21
CA LYS A 67 0.56 12.93 11.02
C LYS A 67 0.06 11.57 10.54
N LYS A 68 -1.23 11.46 10.22
CA LYS A 68 -1.82 10.22 9.70
C LYS A 68 -1.33 9.91 8.30
N LEU A 69 -1.22 10.92 7.44
CA LEU A 69 -0.67 10.79 6.08
C LEU A 69 0.77 10.28 6.11
N ASN A 70 1.62 10.83 6.98
CA ASN A 70 3.00 10.37 7.14
C ASN A 70 3.09 8.93 7.67
N GLN A 71 2.20 8.54 8.59
CA GLN A 71 2.11 7.14 9.04
C GLN A 71 1.71 6.19 7.90
N LEU A 72 0.75 6.59 7.06
CA LEU A 72 0.33 5.79 5.91
C LEU A 72 1.43 5.67 4.86
N LYS A 73 2.14 6.77 4.55
CA LYS A 73 3.33 6.75 3.70
C LYS A 73 4.40 5.82 4.26
N SER A 74 4.74 5.97 5.54
CA SER A 74 5.72 5.09 6.19
C SER A 74 5.29 3.63 6.18
N LYS A 75 3.98 3.33 6.29
CA LYS A 75 3.47 1.96 6.25
C LYS A 75 3.50 1.36 4.83
N ALA A 76 3.20 2.15 3.81
CA ALA A 76 3.12 1.70 2.42
C ALA A 76 4.48 1.59 1.73
N PHE A 77 5.50 2.31 2.22
CA PHE A 77 6.88 2.36 1.68
C PHE A 77 7.94 1.95 2.72
N ARG A 78 7.65 0.95 3.58
CA ARG A 78 8.60 0.40 4.58
C ARG A 78 9.89 -0.19 3.99
N TYR A 79 9.85 -0.67 2.75
CA TYR A 79 10.93 -1.37 2.06
C TYR A 79 11.28 -0.76 0.69
N SER A 80 10.41 0.08 0.15
CA SER A 80 10.62 0.79 -1.11
C SER A 80 11.15 2.22 -0.84
N HIS A 81 12.47 2.38 -0.79
CA HIS A 81 13.15 3.68 -0.70
C HIS A 81 13.44 4.28 -2.07
#